data_AF-A0A811QVZ8-F1
#
_entry.id   AF-A0A811QVZ8-F1
#
_cell.length_a   1.000
_cell.length_b   1.000
_cell.length_c   1.000
_cell.angle_alpha   90.00
_cell.angle_beta   90.00
_cell.angle_gamma   90.00
#
_symmetry.space_group_name_H-M   'P 1'
#
loop_
_entity.id
_entity.type
_entity.pdbx_description
1 polymer ?
#
loop_
_entity_poly.entity_id
_entity_poly.type
_entity_poly.pdbx_seq_one_letter_code
_entity_poly.pdbx_strand_id
1 'polypeptide(L)'
;MALYADLDALRASAADVRIVTSDGQTIAAHSYVLASASPVLERMIDRARCRGWGAAAVLGVPSDAVLAFLHLLYSSDAAVVLARSRRLVAPGTEELVAAHGPQLLALAHVYRVGWLKRAAEAAVSARLTADRAVDMLKLARLCDAPQLYTRCARLAAKDFAAVEASDGWRFARRHDPALELELLQLLEDADSRRARWARARASQEAYRQLGQAMGSLDRIFAATGGGTDDDAPSQSSAGPAGTCAGDGDDDATCQGLRLLMRHFATCARKVAPGGCARCKRMLQLFRLHASVCDRPEQDQPCRVPLCSHFTAKMQTEKADKTWRLLVKKVTRARAMAGMADRQVPEVVAMSWARYSTSSKWARN
;
A
#
# COMPACT_ATOMS: atom_id res chain seq x y z
N MET A 1 -6.49 -5.34 41.79
CA MET A 1 -5.01 -5.40 41.84
C MET A 1 -4.48 -4.00 41.58
N ALA A 2 -3.90 -3.37 42.60
CA ALA A 2 -3.37 -2.01 42.52
C ALA A 2 -2.04 -2.03 41.73
N LEU A 3 -2.10 -1.66 40.45
CA LEU A 3 -0.91 -1.52 39.59
C LEU A 3 -0.34 -0.10 39.58
N TYR A 4 -0.83 0.77 40.46
CA TYR A 4 -0.53 2.19 40.43
C TYR A 4 0.20 2.60 41.70
N ALA A 5 1.43 3.07 41.55
CA ALA A 5 2.14 3.77 42.60
C ALA A 5 1.40 5.08 42.92
N ASP A 6 1.40 5.51 44.17
CA ASP A 6 0.86 6.82 44.53
C ASP A 6 1.59 7.91 43.72
N LEU A 7 0.85 8.71 42.95
CA LEU A 7 1.43 9.79 42.14
C LEU A 7 2.12 10.84 43.01
N ASP A 8 1.70 10.97 44.27
CA ASP A 8 2.35 11.84 45.26
C ASP A 8 3.77 11.34 45.57
N ALA A 9 3.93 10.02 45.73
CA ALA A 9 5.23 9.39 45.99
C ALA A 9 6.20 9.44 44.79
N LEU A 10 5.74 9.78 43.58
CA LEU A 10 6.60 9.91 42.40
C LEU A 10 7.43 11.20 42.39
N ARG A 11 7.15 12.16 43.29
CA ARG A 11 7.86 13.44 43.40
C ARG A 11 8.18 13.76 44.85
N ALA A 12 9.20 14.59 45.05
CA ALA A 12 9.64 15.02 46.38
C ALA A 12 8.78 16.18 46.94
N SER A 13 8.13 16.95 46.06
CA SER A 13 7.14 17.97 46.45
C SER A 13 5.82 17.32 46.83
N ALA A 14 5.04 17.96 47.69
CA ALA A 14 3.66 17.55 47.92
C ALA A 14 2.77 17.92 46.72
N ALA A 15 1.78 17.07 46.42
CA ALA A 15 0.75 17.36 45.45
C ALA A 15 -0.01 18.67 45.77
N ASP A 16 -0.09 19.57 44.79
CA ASP A 16 -0.65 20.92 44.90
C ASP A 16 -1.96 21.09 44.08
N VAL A 17 -2.45 20.01 43.48
CA VAL A 17 -3.74 19.96 42.80
C VAL A 17 -4.41 18.59 42.99
N ARG A 18 -5.75 18.57 42.98
CA ARG A 18 -6.55 17.34 42.98
C ARG A 18 -7.29 17.18 41.67
N ILE A 19 -7.36 15.95 41.16
CA ILE A 19 -8.15 15.58 40.00
C ILE A 19 -9.36 14.77 40.47
N VAL A 20 -10.56 15.23 40.12
CA VAL A 20 -11.82 14.50 40.38
C VAL A 20 -12.20 13.68 39.15
N THR A 21 -12.46 12.39 39.34
CA THR A 21 -12.90 11.44 38.30
C THR A 21 -14.42 11.26 38.30
N SER A 22 -14.94 10.56 37.29
CA SER A 22 -16.39 10.38 37.06
C SER A 22 -17.14 9.68 38.21
N ASP A 23 -16.45 8.85 38.98
CA ASP A 23 -16.96 8.13 40.16
C ASP A 23 -16.80 8.92 41.47
N GLY A 24 -16.32 10.16 41.41
CA GLY A 24 -16.07 11.01 42.57
C GLY A 24 -14.75 10.72 43.29
N GLN A 25 -13.90 9.81 42.80
CA GLN A 25 -12.57 9.63 43.37
C GLN A 25 -11.71 10.87 43.12
N THR A 26 -10.80 11.12 44.06
CA THR A 26 -9.86 12.24 43.99
C THR A 26 -8.43 11.71 43.92
N ILE A 27 -7.73 12.09 42.86
CA ILE A 27 -6.32 11.73 42.64
C ILE A 27 -5.47 12.97 42.94
N ALA A 28 -4.52 12.83 43.88
CA ALA A 28 -3.56 13.88 44.17
C ALA A 28 -2.53 13.98 43.02
N ALA A 29 -2.24 15.21 42.57
CA ALA A 29 -1.33 15.44 41.46
C ALA A 29 -0.52 16.74 41.59
N HIS A 30 0.45 16.91 40.69
CA HIS A 30 1.36 18.04 40.63
C HIS A 30 1.03 18.95 39.45
N SER A 31 0.64 20.19 39.73
CA SER A 31 0.20 21.15 38.72
C SER A 31 1.29 21.39 37.67
N TYR A 32 2.56 21.48 38.07
CA TYR A 32 3.68 21.71 37.16
C TYR A 32 3.90 20.55 36.17
N VAL A 33 3.66 19.30 36.58
CA VAL A 33 3.77 18.12 35.70
C VAL A 33 2.67 18.15 34.66
N LEU A 34 1.44 18.43 35.09
CA LEU A 34 0.28 18.45 34.21
C LEU A 34 0.30 19.65 33.25
N ALA A 35 0.70 20.82 33.75
CA ALA A 35 0.81 22.04 32.96
C ALA A 35 1.89 21.93 31.89
N SER A 36 3.06 21.39 32.23
CA SER A 36 4.14 21.16 31.26
C SER A 36 3.79 20.11 30.21
N ALA A 37 2.99 19.10 30.57
CA ALA A 37 2.56 18.07 29.63
C ALA A 37 1.42 18.52 28.69
N SER A 38 0.57 19.47 29.12
CA SER A 38 -0.59 19.91 28.36
C SER A 38 -1.00 21.35 28.66
N PRO A 39 -1.11 22.20 27.62
CA PRO A 39 -1.65 23.55 27.78
C PRO A 39 -3.16 23.56 28.09
N VAL A 40 -3.87 22.44 27.86
CA VAL A 40 -5.28 22.31 28.24
C VAL A 40 -5.40 22.05 29.73
N LEU A 41 -4.55 21.15 30.27
CA LEU A 41 -4.51 20.88 31.71
C LEU A 41 -4.06 22.11 32.48
N GLU A 42 -3.03 22.83 32.01
CA GLU A 42 -2.60 24.12 32.59
C GLU A 42 -3.78 25.08 32.79
N ARG A 43 -4.47 25.43 31.69
CA ARG A 43 -5.63 26.33 31.74
C ARG A 43 -6.78 25.79 32.60
N MET A 44 -6.97 24.46 32.63
CA MET A 44 -7.99 23.83 33.44
C MET A 44 -7.69 24.00 34.94
N ILE A 45 -6.43 23.81 35.33
CA ILE A 45 -5.96 23.95 36.70
C ILE A 45 -6.02 25.42 37.13
N ASP A 46 -5.58 26.35 36.28
CA ASP A 46 -5.64 27.79 36.55
C ASP A 46 -7.08 28.25 36.80
N ARG A 47 -8.03 27.79 35.97
CA ARG A 47 -9.45 28.10 36.17
C ARG A 47 -10.01 27.53 37.46
N ALA A 48 -9.62 26.32 37.84
CA ALA A 48 -10.03 25.71 39.11
C ALA A 48 -9.52 26.52 40.31
N ARG A 49 -8.29 27.04 40.23
CA ARG A 49 -7.70 27.94 41.23
C ARG A 49 -8.43 29.28 41.29
N CYS A 50 -8.64 29.94 40.16
CA CYS A 50 -9.33 31.24 40.10
C CYS A 50 -10.77 31.20 40.65
N ARG A 51 -11.45 30.05 40.55
CA ARG A 51 -12.82 29.87 41.05
C ARG A 51 -12.90 29.36 42.48
N GLY A 52 -11.77 29.09 43.13
CA GLY A 52 -11.74 28.53 44.49
C GLY A 52 -12.24 27.09 44.60
N TRP A 53 -12.30 26.34 43.49
CA TRP A 53 -12.83 24.97 43.47
C TRP A 53 -11.86 23.93 44.03
N GLY A 54 -10.56 24.27 44.12
CA GLY A 54 -9.53 23.41 44.73
C GLY A 54 -9.23 22.12 43.97
N ALA A 55 -9.96 21.80 42.90
CA ALA A 55 -9.77 20.59 42.10
C ALA A 55 -10.17 20.79 40.63
N ALA A 56 -9.49 20.08 39.74
CA ALA A 56 -9.82 20.00 38.33
C ALA A 56 -10.54 18.67 38.03
N ALA A 57 -11.49 18.65 37.09
CA ALA A 57 -12.32 17.46 36.84
C ALA A 57 -11.99 16.81 35.50
N VAL A 58 -11.78 15.48 35.50
CA VAL A 58 -11.62 14.65 34.31
C VAL A 58 -12.76 13.64 34.29
N LEU A 59 -13.77 13.90 33.46
CA LEU A 59 -15.04 13.16 33.46
C LEU A 59 -15.27 12.41 32.14
N GLY A 60 -16.20 11.45 32.16
CA GLY A 60 -16.64 10.69 30.98
C GLY A 60 -15.77 9.48 30.65
N VAL A 61 -14.79 9.18 31.51
CA VAL A 61 -13.85 8.05 31.35
C VAL A 61 -13.71 7.34 32.70
N PRO A 62 -13.49 6.01 32.74
CA PRO A 62 -13.24 5.27 33.98
C PRO A 62 -12.00 5.78 34.72
N SER A 63 -12.04 5.79 36.05
CA SER A 63 -10.98 6.31 36.92
C SER A 63 -9.64 5.63 36.69
N ASP A 64 -9.63 4.31 36.47
CA ASP A 64 -8.41 3.56 36.14
C ASP A 64 -7.72 4.07 34.87
N ALA A 65 -8.49 4.49 33.86
CA ALA A 65 -7.93 5.04 32.64
C ALA A 65 -7.44 6.48 32.83
N VAL A 66 -8.08 7.26 33.71
CA VAL A 66 -7.57 8.59 34.12
C VAL A 66 -6.26 8.42 34.87
N LEU A 67 -6.18 7.47 35.79
CA LEU A 67 -4.97 7.16 36.54
C LEU A 67 -3.84 6.70 35.61
N ALA A 68 -4.13 5.79 34.66
CA ALA A 68 -3.18 5.38 33.63
C ALA A 68 -2.66 6.56 32.80
N PHE A 69 -3.55 7.47 32.39
CA PHE A 69 -3.18 8.69 31.67
C PHE A 69 -2.21 9.54 32.49
N LEU A 70 -2.53 9.81 33.77
CA LEU A 70 -1.68 10.58 34.67
C LEU A 70 -0.32 9.92 34.89
N HIS A 71 -0.28 8.60 35.11
CA HIS A 71 0.98 7.86 35.23
C HIS A 71 1.89 8.01 34.01
N LEU A 72 1.32 8.01 32.81
CA LEU A 72 2.06 8.21 31.56
C LEU A 72 2.60 9.65 31.45
N LEU A 73 1.86 10.66 31.94
CA LEU A 73 2.36 12.03 32.02
C LEU A 73 3.52 12.17 33.01
N TYR A 74 3.42 11.51 34.17
CA TYR A 74 4.49 11.52 35.17
C TYR A 74 5.75 10.80 34.72
N SER A 75 5.57 9.73 33.93
CA SER A 75 6.67 8.97 33.34
C SER A 75 7.31 9.70 32.15
N SER A 76 6.74 10.82 31.68
CA SER A 76 7.20 11.50 30.46
C SER A 76 8.53 12.23 30.59
N ASP A 77 9.01 12.53 31.81
CA ASP A 77 10.40 12.94 32.06
C ASP A 77 11.41 11.86 31.60
N ALA A 78 11.02 10.57 31.67
CA ALA A 78 11.79 9.48 31.09
C ALA A 78 11.45 9.25 29.60
N ALA A 79 10.24 9.59 29.14
CA ALA A 79 9.81 9.39 27.75
C ALA A 79 10.52 10.31 26.73
N VAL A 80 10.96 11.51 27.13
CA VAL A 80 11.81 12.37 26.28
C VAL A 80 13.17 11.69 25.99
N VAL A 81 13.65 10.85 26.90
CA VAL A 81 14.86 10.00 26.71
C VAL A 81 14.56 8.77 25.84
N LEU A 82 13.34 8.23 25.91
CA LEU A 82 12.89 7.05 25.14
C LEU A 82 12.42 7.36 23.72
N ALA A 83 12.03 8.60 23.41
CA ALA A 83 11.70 9.00 22.04
C ALA A 83 12.92 8.97 21.09
N ARG A 84 14.15 8.99 21.63
CA ARG A 84 15.41 8.85 20.87
C ARG A 84 15.89 7.41 20.73
N SER A 85 15.36 6.49 21.51
CA SER A 85 15.86 5.12 21.64
C SER A 85 14.68 4.17 21.57
N ARG A 86 14.56 3.38 20.49
CA ARG A 86 13.51 2.36 20.32
C ARG A 86 13.60 1.19 21.32
N ARG A 87 14.19 1.40 22.49
CA ARG A 87 14.33 0.43 23.59
C ARG A 87 14.10 1.14 24.91
N LEU A 88 13.35 0.44 25.76
CA LEU A 88 13.06 0.70 27.16
C LEU A 88 11.80 1.52 27.48
N VAL A 89 10.68 1.15 26.86
CA VAL A 89 9.35 1.42 27.45
C VAL A 89 9.34 0.80 28.86
N ALA A 90 9.06 1.60 29.89
CA ALA A 90 9.08 1.11 31.28
C ALA A 90 8.12 -0.08 31.44
N PRO A 91 8.52 -1.18 32.13
CA PRO A 91 7.66 -2.34 32.33
C PRO A 91 6.31 -1.89 32.94
N GLY A 92 5.21 -2.33 32.32
CA GLY A 92 3.84 -1.95 32.68
C GLY A 92 3.20 -0.85 31.81
N THR A 93 3.96 0.03 31.14
CA THR A 93 3.35 1.09 30.31
C THR A 93 2.71 0.55 29.02
N GLU A 94 3.28 -0.50 28.40
CA GLU A 94 2.65 -1.24 27.30
C GLU A 94 1.31 -1.88 27.70
N GLU A 95 1.23 -2.42 28.92
CA GLU A 95 0.04 -3.08 29.47
C GLU A 95 -1.07 -2.08 29.77
N LEU A 96 -0.72 -0.92 30.33
CA LEU A 96 -1.67 0.19 30.54
C LEU A 96 -2.24 0.70 29.22
N VAL A 97 -1.38 0.88 28.22
CA VAL A 97 -1.79 1.28 26.86
C VAL A 97 -2.59 0.18 26.17
N ALA A 98 -2.38 -1.10 26.54
CA ALA A 98 -3.20 -2.21 26.06
C ALA A 98 -4.59 -2.23 26.70
N ALA A 99 -4.66 -2.08 28.02
CA ALA A 99 -5.90 -2.16 28.78
C ALA A 99 -6.83 -0.96 28.52
N HIS A 100 -6.26 0.25 28.39
CA HIS A 100 -7.01 1.50 28.31
C HIS A 100 -6.80 2.26 26.99
N GLY A 101 -6.30 1.60 25.94
CA GLY A 101 -5.93 2.24 24.67
C GLY A 101 -6.98 3.22 24.11
N PRO A 102 -8.25 2.84 23.95
CA PRO A 102 -9.32 3.73 23.47
C PRO A 102 -9.51 4.98 24.34
N GLN A 103 -9.51 4.79 25.67
CA GLN A 103 -9.67 5.87 26.64
C GLN A 103 -8.46 6.80 26.63
N LEU A 104 -7.24 6.25 26.55
CA LEU A 104 -6.00 7.02 26.45
C LEU A 104 -5.94 7.82 25.15
N LEU A 105 -6.43 7.27 24.03
CA LEU A 105 -6.54 8.00 22.77
C LEU A 105 -7.47 9.23 22.91
N ALA A 106 -8.63 9.04 23.54
CA ALA A 106 -9.58 10.13 23.79
C ALA A 106 -9.01 11.19 24.74
N LEU A 107 -8.46 10.78 25.89
CA LEU A 107 -7.84 11.69 26.86
C LEU A 107 -6.67 12.46 26.22
N ALA A 108 -5.79 11.78 25.49
CA ALA A 108 -4.66 12.42 24.83
C ALA A 108 -5.09 13.40 23.72
N HIS A 109 -6.21 13.13 23.03
CA HIS A 109 -6.79 14.06 22.08
C HIS A 109 -7.37 15.31 22.78
N VAL A 110 -8.26 15.11 23.75
CA VAL A 110 -8.93 16.20 24.50
C VAL A 110 -7.93 17.10 25.21
N TYR A 111 -6.94 16.51 25.89
CA TYR A 111 -5.90 17.26 26.58
C TYR A 111 -4.69 17.57 25.70
N ARG A 112 -4.76 17.35 24.38
CA ARG A 112 -3.73 17.75 23.40
C ARG A 112 -2.32 17.22 23.71
N VAL A 113 -2.21 16.00 24.24
CA VAL A 113 -0.94 15.32 24.50
C VAL A 113 -0.51 14.53 23.26
N GLY A 114 0.15 15.21 22.32
CA GLY A 114 0.35 14.68 20.96
C GLY A 114 1.18 13.39 20.85
N TRP A 115 2.22 13.22 21.68
CA TRP A 115 3.02 11.99 21.68
C TRP A 115 2.21 10.78 22.16
N LEU A 116 1.40 10.98 23.20
CA LEU A 116 0.56 9.92 23.76
C LEU A 116 -0.59 9.58 22.82
N LYS A 117 -1.17 10.58 22.14
CA LYS A 117 -2.18 10.36 21.09
C LYS A 117 -1.65 9.41 20.01
N ARG A 118 -0.43 9.64 19.52
CA ARG A 118 0.20 8.77 18.50
C ARG A 118 0.47 7.36 19.03
N ALA A 119 0.97 7.23 20.25
CA ALA A 119 1.24 5.94 20.87
C ALA A 119 -0.05 5.14 21.09
N ALA A 120 -1.09 5.78 21.63
CA ALA A 120 -2.40 5.18 21.83
C ALA A 120 -3.06 4.78 20.50
N GLU A 121 -2.99 5.65 19.46
CA GLU A 121 -3.50 5.33 18.13
C GLU A 121 -2.81 4.10 17.53
N ALA A 122 -1.48 4.01 17.65
CA ALA A 122 -0.71 2.87 17.16
C ALA A 122 -1.07 1.58 17.92
N ALA A 123 -1.20 1.66 19.24
CA ALA A 123 -1.58 0.55 20.11
C ALA A 123 -3.00 0.03 19.84
N VAL A 124 -3.99 0.92 19.77
CA VAL A 124 -5.37 0.57 19.45
C VAL A 124 -5.45 -0.04 18.05
N SER A 125 -4.72 0.56 17.10
CA SER A 125 -4.61 0.01 15.75
C SER A 125 -4.04 -1.42 15.79
N ALA A 126 -2.92 -1.64 16.48
CA ALA A 126 -2.25 -2.94 16.55
C ALA A 126 -3.16 -4.07 17.01
N ARG A 127 -4.07 -3.78 17.95
CA ARG A 127 -5.00 -4.72 18.59
C ARG A 127 -6.41 -4.72 17.99
N LEU A 128 -6.61 -4.06 16.86
CA LEU A 128 -7.92 -3.95 16.22
C LEU A 128 -8.46 -5.33 15.79
N THR A 129 -9.66 -5.66 16.25
CA THR A 129 -10.43 -6.86 15.85
C THR A 129 -11.70 -6.46 15.09
N ALA A 130 -12.31 -7.41 14.38
CA ALA A 130 -13.53 -7.16 13.61
C ALA A 130 -14.70 -6.72 14.54
N ASP A 131 -14.80 -7.35 15.71
CA ASP A 131 -15.79 -7.05 16.73
C ASP A 131 -15.76 -5.57 17.19
N ARG A 132 -14.57 -4.98 17.29
CA ARG A 132 -14.40 -3.59 17.73
C ARG A 132 -14.25 -2.59 16.58
N ALA A 133 -14.34 -3.04 15.33
CA ALA A 133 -14.01 -2.22 14.18
C ALA A 133 -14.91 -0.98 14.04
N VAL A 134 -16.21 -1.13 14.31
CA VAL A 134 -17.19 -0.04 14.20
C VAL A 134 -17.00 1.00 15.30
N ASP A 135 -16.82 0.55 16.56
CA ASP A 135 -16.56 1.45 17.69
C ASP A 135 -15.25 2.22 17.49
N MET A 136 -14.20 1.53 17.03
CA MET A 136 -12.90 2.15 16.80
C MET A 136 -12.91 3.08 15.59
N LEU A 137 -13.74 2.83 14.58
CA LEU A 137 -13.95 3.76 13.47
C LEU A 137 -14.59 5.05 13.99
N LYS A 138 -15.65 4.95 14.80
CA LYS A 138 -16.29 6.10 15.44
C LYS A 138 -15.31 6.86 16.33
N LEU A 139 -14.57 6.15 17.17
CA LEU A 139 -13.53 6.76 18.02
C LEU A 139 -12.46 7.48 17.19
N ALA A 140 -12.02 6.86 16.09
CA ALA A 140 -11.01 7.44 15.22
C ALA A 140 -11.48 8.77 14.61
N ARG A 141 -12.77 8.86 14.27
CA ARG A 141 -13.40 10.09 13.77
C ARG A 141 -13.46 11.16 14.86
N LEU A 142 -13.92 10.79 16.06
CA LEU A 142 -14.05 11.71 17.19
C LEU A 142 -12.71 12.23 17.71
N CYS A 143 -11.63 11.45 17.54
CA CYS A 143 -10.30 11.79 18.04
C CYS A 143 -9.35 12.30 16.95
N ASP A 144 -9.80 12.51 15.71
CA ASP A 144 -8.93 12.81 14.55
C ASP A 144 -7.72 11.86 14.44
N ALA A 145 -7.98 10.55 14.40
CA ALA A 145 -6.98 9.48 14.38
C ALA A 145 -6.97 8.77 13.00
N PRO A 146 -6.25 9.32 11.99
CA PRO A 146 -6.35 8.87 10.61
C PRO A 146 -5.77 7.48 10.35
N GLN A 147 -4.75 7.05 11.11
CA GLN A 147 -4.16 5.71 10.95
C GLN A 147 -5.15 4.66 11.44
N LEU A 148 -5.77 4.89 12.60
CA LEU A 148 -6.81 4.00 13.13
C LEU A 148 -8.02 3.94 12.19
N TYR A 149 -8.49 5.09 11.70
CA TYR A 149 -9.58 5.18 10.72
C TYR A 149 -9.31 4.30 9.49
N THR A 150 -8.12 4.49 8.88
CA THR A 150 -7.76 3.74 7.68
C THR A 150 -7.60 2.24 7.96
N ARG A 151 -7.17 1.87 9.18
CA ARG A 151 -7.06 0.46 9.58
C ARG A 151 -8.44 -0.18 9.77
N CYS A 152 -9.39 0.53 10.38
CA CYS A 152 -10.79 0.08 10.50
C CYS A 152 -11.43 -0.12 9.12
N ALA A 153 -11.30 0.86 8.22
CA ALA A 153 -11.81 0.76 6.85
C ALA A 153 -11.22 -0.45 6.09
N ARG A 154 -9.91 -0.69 6.22
CA ARG A 154 -9.24 -1.85 5.61
C ARG A 154 -9.72 -3.18 6.18
N LEU A 155 -9.94 -3.25 7.49
CA LEU A 155 -10.42 -4.45 8.16
C LEU A 155 -11.85 -4.78 7.71
N ALA A 156 -12.75 -3.80 7.74
CA ALA A 156 -14.12 -3.96 7.27
C ALA A 156 -14.17 -4.38 5.80
N ALA A 157 -13.36 -3.77 4.94
CA ALA A 157 -13.29 -4.16 3.53
C ALA A 157 -12.67 -5.54 3.29
N LYS A 158 -11.92 -6.10 4.24
CA LYS A 158 -11.29 -7.42 4.14
C LYS A 158 -12.24 -8.52 4.59
N ASP A 159 -12.95 -8.30 5.69
CA ASP A 159 -13.82 -9.28 6.33
C ASP A 159 -15.08 -8.59 6.87
N PHE A 160 -15.94 -8.17 5.94
CA PHE A 160 -17.17 -7.49 6.29
C PHE A 160 -18.13 -8.40 7.04
N ALA A 161 -18.14 -9.70 6.74
CA ALA A 161 -19.01 -10.67 7.43
C ALA A 161 -18.73 -10.71 8.94
N ALA A 162 -17.46 -10.69 9.35
CA ALA A 162 -17.11 -10.62 10.77
C ALA A 162 -17.50 -9.27 11.42
N VAL A 163 -17.40 -8.16 10.67
CA VAL A 163 -17.82 -6.84 11.17
C VAL A 163 -19.35 -6.74 11.27
N GLU A 164 -20.08 -7.28 10.31
CA GLU A 164 -21.54 -7.33 10.31
C GLU A 164 -22.10 -8.16 11.48
N ALA A 165 -21.36 -9.18 11.92
CA ALA A 165 -21.68 -9.96 13.10
C ALA A 165 -21.32 -9.28 14.43
N SER A 166 -20.71 -8.09 14.43
CA SER A 166 -20.32 -7.38 15.66
C SER A 166 -21.49 -6.65 16.33
N ASP A 167 -21.41 -6.49 17.65
CA ASP A 167 -22.37 -5.66 18.39
C ASP A 167 -22.30 -4.19 17.97
N GLY A 168 -21.10 -3.68 17.67
CA GLY A 168 -20.90 -2.31 17.18
C GLY A 168 -21.66 -2.04 15.89
N TRP A 169 -21.68 -2.99 14.95
CA TRP A 169 -22.47 -2.87 13.72
C TRP A 169 -23.98 -2.87 14.01
N ARG A 170 -24.47 -3.82 14.81
CA ARG A 170 -25.89 -3.86 15.20
C ARG A 170 -26.34 -2.59 15.93
N PHE A 171 -25.45 -1.99 16.71
CA PHE A 171 -25.71 -0.72 17.40
C PHE A 171 -25.76 0.43 16.40
N ALA A 172 -24.78 0.55 15.50
CA ALA A 172 -24.74 1.59 14.46
C ALA A 172 -26.00 1.58 13.59
N ARG A 173 -26.44 0.41 13.12
CA ARG A 173 -27.65 0.28 12.30
C ARG A 173 -28.94 0.76 12.99
N ARG A 174 -29.00 0.64 14.32
CA ARG A 174 -30.20 1.01 15.09
C ARG A 174 -30.18 2.45 15.59
N HIS A 175 -29.00 3.00 15.84
CA HIS A 175 -28.85 4.23 16.62
C HIS A 175 -27.95 5.28 15.97
N ASP A 176 -27.20 4.94 14.92
CA ASP A 176 -26.27 5.85 14.24
C ASP A 176 -26.26 5.63 12.71
N PRO A 177 -27.31 6.08 12.00
CA PRO A 177 -27.41 5.90 10.54
C PRO A 177 -26.27 6.57 9.76
N ALA A 178 -25.66 7.61 10.33
CA ALA A 178 -24.52 8.29 9.71
C ALA A 178 -23.28 7.40 9.71
N LEU A 179 -23.00 6.72 10.83
CA LEU A 179 -21.91 5.76 10.92
C LEU A 179 -22.14 4.51 10.05
N GLU A 180 -23.39 4.02 9.98
CA GLU A 180 -23.75 2.93 9.05
C GLU A 180 -23.44 3.33 7.60
N LEU A 181 -23.93 4.50 7.17
CA LEU A 181 -23.69 5.01 5.82
C LEU A 181 -22.19 5.20 5.53
N GLU A 182 -21.42 5.74 6.47
CA GLU A 182 -19.97 5.92 6.32
C GLU A 182 -19.27 4.57 6.10
N LEU A 183 -19.63 3.53 6.85
CA LEU A 183 -19.05 2.21 6.65
C LEU A 183 -19.42 1.63 5.28
N LEU A 184 -20.68 1.75 4.86
CA LEU A 184 -21.13 1.28 3.54
C LEU A 184 -20.39 1.99 2.40
N GLN A 185 -20.21 3.31 2.51
CA GLN A 185 -19.42 4.09 1.55
C GLN A 185 -17.97 3.62 1.49
N LEU A 186 -17.34 3.35 2.64
CA LEU A 186 -15.97 2.82 2.70
C LEU A 186 -15.82 1.46 2.01
N LEU A 187 -16.85 0.60 2.09
CA LEU A 187 -16.88 -0.71 1.43
C LEU A 187 -17.02 -0.55 -0.09
N GLU A 188 -17.97 0.26 -0.56
CA GLU A 188 -18.16 0.55 -1.99
C GLU A 188 -16.89 1.15 -2.60
N ASP A 189 -16.25 2.08 -1.89
CA ASP A 189 -14.98 2.65 -2.28
C ASP A 189 -13.86 1.60 -2.36
N ALA A 190 -13.84 0.64 -1.43
CA ALA A 190 -12.89 -0.46 -1.46
C ALA A 190 -13.11 -1.38 -2.66
N ASP A 191 -14.36 -1.73 -2.98
CA ASP A 191 -14.71 -2.51 -4.16
C ASP A 191 -14.37 -1.78 -5.45
N SER A 192 -14.70 -0.50 -5.53
CA SER A 192 -14.34 0.36 -6.65
C SER A 192 -12.82 0.43 -6.85
N ARG A 193 -12.03 0.53 -5.77
CA ARG A 193 -10.57 0.45 -5.83
C ARG A 193 -10.08 -0.91 -6.31
N ARG A 194 -10.62 -2.02 -5.76
CA ARG A 194 -10.29 -3.38 -6.18
C ARG A 194 -10.56 -3.60 -7.67
N ALA A 195 -11.72 -3.19 -8.15
CA ALA A 195 -12.11 -3.28 -9.56
C ALA A 195 -11.21 -2.43 -10.47
N ARG A 196 -10.86 -1.21 -10.05
CA ARG A 196 -9.89 -0.36 -10.78
C ARG A 196 -8.51 -1.02 -10.85
N TRP A 197 -8.03 -1.59 -9.76
CA TRP A 197 -6.73 -2.27 -9.70
C TRP A 197 -6.71 -3.54 -10.53
N ALA A 198 -7.78 -4.33 -10.50
CA ALA A 198 -7.92 -5.51 -11.35
C ALA A 198 -7.86 -5.15 -12.84
N ARG A 199 -8.62 -4.13 -13.26
CA ARG A 199 -8.58 -3.61 -14.65
C ARG A 199 -7.20 -3.07 -15.02
N ALA A 200 -6.56 -2.33 -14.11
CA ALA A 200 -5.22 -1.81 -14.34
C ALA A 200 -4.20 -2.95 -14.52
N ARG A 201 -4.23 -3.98 -13.66
CA ARG A 201 -3.37 -5.17 -13.79
C ARG A 201 -3.63 -5.94 -15.09
N ALA A 202 -4.89 -6.17 -15.44
CA ALA A 202 -5.24 -6.83 -16.70
C ALA A 202 -4.73 -6.04 -17.92
N SER A 203 -4.86 -4.71 -17.90
CA SER A 203 -4.33 -3.86 -18.97
C SER A 203 -2.80 -3.90 -19.02
N GLN A 204 -2.13 -3.87 -17.87
CA GLN A 204 -0.67 -3.94 -17.78
C GLN A 204 -0.15 -5.27 -18.30
N GLU A 205 -0.84 -6.37 -17.98
CA GLU A 205 -0.52 -7.70 -18.48
C GLU A 205 -0.67 -7.78 -20.01
N ALA A 206 -1.75 -7.24 -20.58
CA ALA A 206 -1.91 -7.17 -22.03
C ALA A 206 -0.78 -6.36 -22.70
N TYR A 207 -0.36 -5.23 -22.11
CA TYR A 207 0.78 -4.46 -22.63
C TYR A 207 2.11 -5.19 -22.50
N ARG A 208 2.29 -5.99 -21.43
CA ARG A 208 3.46 -6.86 -21.25
C ARG A 208 3.53 -7.92 -22.36
N GLN A 209 2.43 -8.65 -22.60
CA GLN A 209 2.33 -9.66 -23.65
C GLN A 209 2.59 -9.07 -25.04
N LEU A 210 2.07 -7.86 -25.32
CA LEU A 210 2.39 -7.15 -26.56
C LEU A 210 3.88 -6.80 -26.64
N GLY A 211 4.50 -6.33 -25.55
CA GLY A 211 5.93 -6.06 -25.50
C GLY A 211 6.79 -7.31 -25.74
N GLN A 212 6.43 -8.44 -25.12
CA GLN A 212 7.06 -9.74 -25.36
C GLN A 212 6.90 -10.19 -26.80
N ALA A 213 5.69 -10.06 -27.38
CA ALA A 213 5.45 -10.38 -28.77
C ALA A 213 6.37 -9.58 -29.71
N MET A 214 6.63 -8.30 -29.42
CA MET A 214 7.59 -7.51 -30.21
C MET A 214 9.02 -8.04 -30.08
N GLY A 215 9.45 -8.45 -28.88
CA GLY A 215 10.75 -9.08 -28.66
C GLY A 215 10.87 -10.46 -29.33
N SER A 216 9.80 -11.24 -29.36
CA SER A 216 9.75 -12.52 -30.09
C SER A 216 9.80 -12.33 -31.60
N LEU A 217 9.15 -11.30 -32.15
CA LEU A 217 9.33 -10.93 -33.56
C LEU A 217 10.80 -10.59 -33.86
N ASP A 218 11.46 -9.80 -33.01
CA ASP A 218 12.89 -9.51 -33.17
C ASP A 218 13.74 -10.79 -33.18
N ARG A 219 13.52 -11.71 -32.22
CA ARG A 219 14.27 -12.99 -32.15
C ARG A 219 14.03 -13.88 -33.37
N ILE A 220 12.77 -14.04 -33.78
CA ILE A 220 12.38 -14.86 -34.93
C ILE A 220 13.09 -14.39 -36.20
N PHE A 221 13.06 -13.07 -36.47
CA PHE A 221 13.62 -12.50 -37.70
C PHE A 221 15.11 -12.16 -37.60
N ALA A 222 15.69 -12.15 -36.41
CA ALA A 222 17.15 -12.11 -36.22
C ALA A 222 17.79 -13.44 -36.65
N ALA A 223 17.20 -14.57 -36.23
CA ALA A 223 17.72 -15.92 -36.50
C ALA A 223 17.65 -16.34 -37.99
N THR A 224 16.84 -15.69 -38.82
CA THR A 224 16.65 -16.06 -40.23
C THR A 224 17.72 -15.52 -41.18
N GLY A 225 18.73 -14.80 -40.68
CA GLY A 225 19.76 -14.19 -41.52
C GLY A 225 21.18 -14.33 -40.97
N GLY A 226 21.49 -15.48 -40.37
CA GLY A 226 22.86 -15.96 -40.14
C GLY A 226 22.97 -17.34 -40.77
N GLY A 227 23.37 -17.42 -42.03
CA GLY A 227 23.41 -18.66 -42.80
C GLY A 227 24.09 -18.46 -44.15
N THR A 228 25.41 -18.37 -44.10
CA THR A 228 26.43 -18.64 -45.13
C THR A 228 27.61 -19.15 -44.30
N ASP A 229 28.14 -20.37 -44.36
CA ASP A 229 28.18 -21.40 -45.41
C ASP A 229 28.36 -22.80 -44.78
N ASP A 230 28.02 -23.83 -45.59
CA ASP A 230 28.46 -25.23 -45.61
C ASP A 230 28.97 -25.95 -44.34
N ASP A 231 28.16 -26.89 -43.83
CA ASP A 231 28.56 -28.31 -43.64
C ASP A 231 27.40 -29.15 -43.06
N ALA A 232 27.20 -30.34 -43.62
CA ALA A 232 26.38 -31.43 -43.08
C ALA A 232 27.30 -32.65 -42.91
N PRO A 233 27.14 -33.54 -41.89
CA PRO A 233 25.90 -34.30 -41.72
C PRO A 233 25.51 -34.70 -40.27
N SER A 234 24.22 -34.99 -40.05
CA SER A 234 23.71 -36.26 -39.50
C SER A 234 22.36 -36.09 -38.80
N GLN A 235 21.55 -37.13 -38.96
CA GLN A 235 20.14 -37.21 -38.60
C GLN A 235 19.97 -37.21 -37.08
N SER A 236 19.33 -36.17 -36.55
CA SER A 236 18.45 -36.29 -35.39
C SER A 236 17.36 -35.23 -35.49
N SER A 237 16.14 -35.65 -35.18
CA SER A 237 14.90 -34.92 -35.38
C SER A 237 14.80 -33.65 -34.53
N ALA A 238 15.28 -32.52 -35.04
CA ALA A 238 14.88 -31.18 -34.61
C ALA A 238 15.25 -30.17 -35.71
N GLY A 239 14.28 -29.69 -36.48
CA GLY A 239 14.50 -28.74 -37.57
C GLY A 239 15.03 -27.38 -37.11
N PRO A 240 15.61 -26.54 -38.01
CA PRO A 240 16.26 -25.29 -37.66
C PRO A 240 15.19 -24.21 -37.41
N ALA A 241 14.69 -24.16 -36.18
CA ALA A 241 13.80 -23.11 -35.71
C ALA A 241 14.50 -22.43 -34.54
N GLY A 242 15.03 -21.21 -34.76
CA GLY A 242 15.76 -20.41 -33.76
C GLY A 242 15.12 -20.56 -32.37
N THR A 243 15.88 -21.07 -31.42
CA THR A 243 15.31 -21.65 -30.20
C THR A 243 14.54 -20.59 -29.41
N CYS A 244 13.29 -20.89 -29.08
CA CYS A 244 12.52 -20.15 -28.08
C CYS A 244 13.03 -20.52 -26.67
N ALA A 245 14.33 -20.44 -26.43
CA ALA A 245 14.86 -20.74 -25.10
C ALA A 245 14.55 -19.54 -24.20
N GLY A 246 13.46 -19.63 -23.45
CA GLY A 246 13.02 -18.67 -22.44
C GLY A 246 11.91 -19.29 -21.58
N ASP A 247 11.70 -18.76 -20.38
CA ASP A 247 10.69 -19.22 -19.43
C ASP A 247 9.31 -19.43 -20.09
N GLY A 248 8.51 -20.39 -19.59
CA GLY A 248 7.36 -20.97 -20.31
C GLY A 248 6.31 -20.01 -20.91
N ASP A 249 6.20 -18.77 -20.40
CA ASP A 249 5.33 -17.71 -20.95
C ASP A 249 5.86 -17.12 -22.28
N ASP A 250 7.18 -17.01 -22.42
CA ASP A 250 7.87 -16.49 -23.60
C ASP A 250 7.79 -17.49 -24.76
N ASP A 251 7.86 -18.78 -24.45
CA ASP A 251 7.74 -19.87 -25.44
C ASP A 251 6.31 -19.94 -26.02
N ALA A 252 5.27 -19.85 -25.18
CA ALA A 252 3.88 -19.83 -25.63
C ALA A 252 3.58 -18.64 -26.56
N THR A 253 4.07 -17.45 -26.22
CA THR A 253 3.91 -16.23 -27.04
C THR A 253 4.64 -16.37 -28.38
N CYS A 254 5.87 -16.90 -28.37
CA CYS A 254 6.65 -17.14 -29.58
C CYS A 254 6.00 -18.18 -30.50
N GLN A 255 5.50 -19.29 -29.94
CA GLN A 255 4.80 -20.34 -30.68
C GLN A 255 3.52 -19.81 -31.33
N GLY A 256 2.73 -19.01 -30.59
CA GLY A 256 1.54 -18.34 -31.12
C GLY A 256 1.84 -17.45 -32.32
N LEU A 257 2.92 -16.67 -32.27
CA LEU A 257 3.39 -15.86 -33.39
C LEU A 257 3.81 -16.70 -34.59
N ARG A 258 4.48 -17.84 -34.38
CA ARG A 258 4.86 -18.77 -35.46
C ARG A 258 3.66 -19.33 -36.21
N LEU A 259 2.62 -19.71 -35.48
CA LEU A 259 1.36 -20.16 -36.10
C LEU A 259 0.71 -19.04 -36.92
N LEU A 260 0.73 -17.80 -36.40
CA LEU A 260 0.19 -16.64 -37.09
C LEU A 260 0.98 -16.30 -38.37
N MET A 261 2.32 -16.41 -38.33
CA MET A 261 3.19 -16.25 -39.50
C MET A 261 2.93 -17.30 -40.57
N ARG A 262 2.88 -18.59 -40.20
CA ARG A 262 2.61 -19.69 -41.14
C ARG A 262 1.27 -19.49 -41.84
N HIS A 263 0.24 -19.07 -41.10
CA HIS A 263 -1.05 -18.72 -41.69
C HIS A 263 -0.95 -17.50 -42.61
N PHE A 264 -0.26 -16.43 -42.19
CA PHE A 264 -0.12 -15.21 -42.99
C PHE A 264 0.62 -15.44 -44.32
N ALA A 265 1.55 -16.39 -44.35
CA ALA A 265 2.29 -16.77 -45.55
C ALA A 265 1.44 -17.51 -46.59
N THR A 266 0.49 -18.34 -46.14
CA THR A 266 -0.30 -19.23 -47.03
C THR A 266 -1.75 -18.77 -47.25
N CYS A 267 -2.22 -17.76 -46.52
CA CYS A 267 -3.63 -17.36 -46.58
C CYS A 267 -3.96 -16.53 -47.84
N ALA A 268 -4.65 -17.16 -48.80
CA ALA A 268 -5.17 -16.49 -50.01
C ALA A 268 -6.18 -15.35 -49.69
N ARG A 269 -6.86 -15.40 -48.53
CA ARG A 269 -7.82 -14.37 -48.09
C ARG A 269 -7.17 -13.13 -47.46
N LYS A 270 -5.83 -13.03 -47.45
CA LYS A 270 -5.11 -11.88 -46.90
C LYS A 270 -5.45 -10.56 -47.61
N VAL A 271 -5.66 -10.61 -48.93
CA VAL A 271 -5.90 -9.44 -49.80
C VAL A 271 -7.35 -9.39 -50.33
N ALA A 272 -8.15 -10.42 -50.06
CA ALA A 272 -9.53 -10.51 -50.54
C ALA A 272 -10.47 -9.49 -49.85
N PRO A 273 -11.53 -9.01 -50.53
CA PRO A 273 -12.56 -8.18 -49.91
C PRO A 273 -13.20 -8.92 -48.72
N GLY A 274 -13.30 -8.22 -47.58
CA GLY A 274 -13.65 -8.80 -46.28
C GLY A 274 -12.44 -9.24 -45.42
N GLY A 275 -11.37 -9.72 -46.05
CA GLY A 275 -10.07 -10.05 -45.44
C GLY A 275 -10.07 -11.15 -44.37
N CYS A 276 -8.90 -11.71 -44.05
CA CYS A 276 -8.75 -12.70 -42.98
C CYS A 276 -8.47 -12.04 -41.61
N ALA A 277 -9.26 -12.36 -40.57
CA ALA A 277 -9.07 -11.83 -39.23
C ALA A 277 -7.68 -12.13 -38.62
N ARG A 278 -7.13 -13.33 -38.86
CA ARG A 278 -5.78 -13.70 -38.42
C ARG A 278 -4.70 -12.88 -39.13
N CYS A 279 -4.85 -12.66 -40.44
CA CYS A 279 -3.93 -11.81 -41.20
C CYS A 279 -4.01 -10.34 -40.79
N LYS A 280 -5.21 -9.82 -40.51
CA LYS A 280 -5.40 -8.46 -39.97
C LYS A 280 -4.67 -8.30 -38.64
N ARG A 281 -4.80 -9.25 -37.71
CA ARG A 281 -4.05 -9.23 -36.44
C ARG A 281 -2.53 -9.24 -36.65
N MET A 282 -2.03 -10.03 -37.60
CA MET A 282 -0.61 -10.06 -37.91
C MET A 282 -0.09 -8.72 -38.43
N LEU A 283 -0.83 -8.08 -39.33
CA LEU A 283 -0.51 -6.74 -39.82
C LEU A 283 -0.53 -5.68 -38.70
N GLN A 284 -1.45 -5.79 -37.74
CA GLN A 284 -1.46 -4.91 -36.55
C GLN A 284 -0.22 -5.10 -35.68
N LEU A 285 0.27 -6.34 -35.52
CA LEU A 285 1.51 -6.62 -34.78
C LEU A 285 2.74 -6.04 -35.50
N PHE A 286 2.83 -6.15 -36.83
CA PHE A 286 3.90 -5.50 -37.58
C PHE A 286 3.85 -3.97 -37.49
N ARG A 287 2.64 -3.39 -37.57
CA ARG A 287 2.45 -1.94 -37.37
C ARG A 287 2.87 -1.51 -35.96
N LEU A 288 2.52 -2.30 -34.93
CA LEU A 288 2.92 -2.03 -33.55
C LEU A 288 4.44 -2.13 -33.41
N HIS A 289 5.06 -3.15 -34.00
CA HIS A 289 6.51 -3.33 -34.00
C HIS A 289 7.22 -2.11 -34.60
N ALA A 290 6.81 -1.67 -35.79
CA ALA A 290 7.35 -0.47 -36.42
C ALA A 290 7.21 0.79 -35.54
N SER A 291 6.14 0.87 -34.75
CA SER A 291 5.89 2.01 -33.85
C SER A 291 6.76 2.01 -32.58
N VAL A 292 7.35 0.87 -32.20
CA VAL A 292 8.18 0.71 -30.99
C VAL A 292 9.62 0.29 -31.32
N CYS A 293 9.98 0.24 -32.60
CA CYS A 293 11.30 -0.16 -33.06
C CYS A 293 12.21 1.06 -33.08
N ASP A 294 13.26 1.03 -32.26
CA ASP A 294 14.23 2.13 -32.14
C ASP A 294 15.54 1.83 -32.89
N ARG A 295 15.56 0.83 -33.79
CA ARG A 295 16.79 0.47 -34.54
C ARG A 295 17.08 1.53 -35.62
N PRO A 296 18.29 2.12 -35.64
CA PRO A 296 18.66 3.08 -36.67
C PRO A 296 18.75 2.37 -38.04
N GLU A 297 18.14 2.97 -39.07
CA GLU A 297 18.12 2.41 -40.44
C GLU A 297 19.51 2.26 -41.06
N GLN A 298 20.51 2.99 -40.54
CA GLN A 298 21.82 3.18 -41.17
C GLN A 298 22.85 2.09 -40.83
N ASP A 299 22.79 1.45 -39.65
CA ASP A 299 23.81 0.46 -39.24
C ASP A 299 23.34 -1.00 -39.40
N GLN A 300 22.07 -1.30 -39.08
CA GLN A 300 21.45 -2.62 -39.33
C GLN A 300 19.92 -2.47 -39.50
N PRO A 301 19.37 -2.62 -40.71
CA PRO A 301 17.93 -2.47 -40.91
C PRO A 301 17.15 -3.53 -40.14
N CYS A 302 16.02 -3.13 -39.54
CA CYS A 302 15.15 -4.07 -38.84
C CYS A 302 14.64 -5.16 -39.81
N ARG A 303 14.85 -6.43 -39.45
CA ARG A 303 14.50 -7.60 -40.27
C ARG A 303 13.03 -8.01 -40.15
N VAL A 304 12.26 -7.38 -39.25
CA VAL A 304 10.84 -7.68 -39.09
C VAL A 304 10.06 -7.20 -40.33
N PRO A 305 9.23 -8.05 -40.96
CA PRO A 305 8.52 -7.70 -42.18
C PRO A 305 7.67 -6.43 -42.04
N LEU A 306 7.67 -5.62 -43.09
CA LEU A 306 6.90 -4.37 -43.19
C LEU A 306 7.27 -3.30 -42.16
N CYS A 307 8.34 -3.48 -41.37
CA CYS A 307 8.76 -2.50 -40.37
C CYS A 307 9.03 -1.14 -41.02
N SER A 308 9.95 -1.06 -41.99
CA SER A 308 10.29 0.18 -42.71
C SER A 308 9.08 0.81 -43.43
N HIS A 309 8.24 -0.02 -44.06
CA HIS A 309 7.02 0.44 -44.72
C HIS A 309 6.05 1.12 -43.75
N PHE A 310 5.80 0.52 -42.58
CA PHE A 310 4.92 1.14 -41.58
C PHE A 310 5.57 2.35 -40.91
N THR A 311 6.88 2.35 -40.69
CA THR A 311 7.62 3.51 -40.18
C THR A 311 7.46 4.71 -41.11
N ALA A 312 7.71 4.54 -42.42
CA ALA A 312 7.55 5.59 -43.42
C ALA A 312 6.09 6.08 -43.50
N LYS A 313 5.12 5.15 -43.49
CA LYS A 313 3.70 5.49 -43.51
C LYS A 313 3.25 6.30 -42.28
N MET A 314 3.85 6.05 -41.11
CA MET A 314 3.52 6.80 -39.89
C MET A 314 4.11 8.21 -39.86
N GLN A 315 5.14 8.51 -40.66
CA GLN A 315 5.64 9.88 -40.80
C GLN A 315 4.69 10.74 -41.64
N THR A 316 3.97 10.15 -42.58
CA THR A 316 3.01 10.85 -43.44
C THR A 316 1.60 10.90 -42.86
N GLU A 317 1.16 9.85 -42.15
CA GLU A 317 -0.16 9.77 -41.52
C GLU A 317 -0.10 10.05 -40.02
N LYS A 318 -0.83 11.06 -39.54
CA LYS A 318 -0.99 11.31 -38.10
C LYS A 318 -1.74 10.15 -37.44
N ALA A 319 -1.06 9.39 -36.58
CA ALA A 319 -1.68 8.34 -35.80
C ALA A 319 -2.71 8.88 -34.78
N ASP A 320 -3.82 8.16 -34.61
CA ASP A 320 -4.85 8.48 -33.62
C ASP A 320 -4.27 8.53 -32.19
N LYS A 321 -4.89 9.32 -31.30
CA LYS A 321 -4.54 9.43 -29.88
C LYS A 321 -4.52 8.07 -29.18
N THR A 322 -5.47 7.20 -29.52
CA THR A 322 -5.58 5.84 -28.95
C THR A 322 -4.36 4.99 -29.30
N TRP A 323 -3.92 5.02 -30.56
CA TRP A 323 -2.74 4.29 -31.03
C TRP A 323 -1.46 4.80 -30.34
N ARG A 324 -1.29 6.12 -30.25
CA ARG A 324 -0.13 6.72 -29.57
C ARG A 324 -0.05 6.32 -28.09
N LEU A 325 -1.19 6.25 -27.41
CA LEU A 325 -1.25 5.81 -26.02
C LEU A 325 -0.86 4.33 -25.90
N LEU A 326 -1.36 3.47 -26.78
CA LEU A 326 -0.99 2.04 -26.83
C LEU A 326 0.52 1.87 -27.01
N VAL A 327 1.11 2.53 -28.01
CA VAL A 327 2.56 2.50 -28.27
C VAL A 327 3.33 2.91 -27.02
N LYS A 328 2.99 4.04 -26.39
CA LYS A 328 3.65 4.50 -25.15
C LYS A 328 3.55 3.48 -24.01
N LYS A 329 2.40 2.82 -23.84
CA LYS A 329 2.19 1.80 -22.79
C LYS A 329 3.00 0.54 -23.06
N VAL A 330 3.05 0.08 -24.31
CA VAL A 330 3.83 -1.09 -24.74
C VAL A 330 5.33 -0.81 -24.62
N THR A 331 5.82 0.34 -25.07
CA THR A 331 7.23 0.74 -24.92
C THR A 331 7.64 0.75 -23.44
N ARG A 332 6.80 1.33 -22.57
CA ARG A 332 7.07 1.31 -21.12
C ARG A 332 7.08 -0.11 -20.57
N ALA A 333 6.11 -0.95 -20.93
CA ALA A 333 6.07 -2.34 -20.48
C ALA A 333 7.34 -3.12 -20.91
N ARG A 334 7.79 -2.89 -22.14
CA ARG A 334 9.01 -3.49 -22.71
C ARG A 334 10.27 -3.04 -21.99
N ALA A 335 10.38 -1.75 -21.67
CA ALA A 335 11.49 -1.21 -20.88
C ALA A 335 11.51 -1.80 -19.45
N MET A 336 10.34 -1.93 -18.80
CA MET A 336 10.25 -2.53 -17.46
C MET A 336 10.61 -4.01 -17.47
N ALA A 337 10.20 -4.77 -18.50
CA ALA A 337 10.58 -6.17 -18.66
C ALA A 337 12.11 -6.32 -18.84
N GLY A 338 12.72 -5.48 -19.68
CA GLY A 338 14.18 -5.46 -19.85
C GLY A 338 14.96 -5.02 -18.61
N MET A 339 14.33 -4.31 -17.65
CA MET A 339 14.93 -4.00 -16.36
C MET A 339 14.77 -5.12 -15.34
N ALA A 340 13.69 -5.91 -15.42
CA ALA A 340 13.46 -7.05 -14.54
C ALA A 340 14.46 -8.20 -14.79
N ASP A 341 14.97 -8.30 -16.02
CA ASP A 341 15.95 -9.29 -16.47
C ASP A 341 17.41 -8.87 -16.21
N ARG A 342 17.64 -7.64 -15.72
CA ARG A 342 18.97 -7.17 -15.32
C ARG A 342 19.31 -7.71 -13.93
N GLN A 343 20.42 -8.45 -13.82
CA GLN A 343 21.01 -8.78 -12.53
C GLN A 343 21.23 -7.50 -11.72
N VAL A 344 20.57 -7.41 -10.56
CA VAL A 344 20.77 -6.31 -9.61
C VAL A 344 22.23 -6.37 -9.17
N PRO A 345 23.03 -5.29 -9.35
CA PRO A 345 24.40 -5.27 -8.88
C PRO A 345 24.46 -5.66 -7.40
N GLU A 346 25.38 -6.54 -7.05
CA GLU A 346 25.47 -7.16 -5.71
C GLU A 346 25.47 -6.12 -4.58
N VAL A 347 26.08 -4.95 -4.82
CA VAL A 347 26.12 -3.82 -3.87
C VAL A 347 24.72 -3.26 -3.55
N VAL A 348 23.82 -3.22 -4.54
CA VAL A 348 22.44 -2.75 -4.39
C VAL A 348 21.60 -3.81 -3.69
N ALA A 349 21.79 -5.08 -4.05
CA ALA A 349 21.14 -6.21 -3.37
C ALA A 349 21.52 -6.28 -1.88
N MET A 350 22.81 -6.11 -1.55
CA MET A 350 23.29 -6.04 -0.16
C MET A 350 22.70 -4.84 0.61
N SER A 351 22.55 -3.68 -0.03
CA SER A 351 21.93 -2.50 0.59
C SER A 351 20.44 -2.71 0.89
N TRP A 352 19.70 -3.34 -0.04
CA TRP A 352 18.30 -3.70 0.13
C TRP A 352 18.10 -4.79 1.19
N ALA A 353 19.03 -5.75 1.28
CA ALA A 353 19.03 -6.77 2.33
C ALA A 353 19.23 -6.16 3.72
N ARG A 354 20.13 -5.17 3.88
CA ARG A 354 20.28 -4.43 5.16
C ARG A 354 19.03 -3.64 5.53
N TYR A 355 18.37 -3.02 4.56
CA TYR A 355 17.15 -2.25 4.82
C TYR A 355 15.95 -3.14 5.18
N SER A 356 15.80 -4.28 4.51
CA SER A 356 14.71 -5.24 4.75
C SER A 356 14.92 -6.10 6.01
N THR A 357 16.17 -6.44 6.37
CA THR A 357 16.46 -7.11 7.65
C THR A 357 16.20 -6.19 8.85
N SER A 358 16.42 -4.88 8.73
CA SER A 358 16.02 -3.90 9.75
C SER A 358 14.50 -3.86 10.00
N SER A 359 13.68 -4.24 8.99
CA SER A 359 12.22 -4.33 9.12
C SER A 359 11.70 -5.66 9.71
N LYS A 360 12.50 -6.73 9.68
CA LYS A 360 12.13 -8.04 10.27
C LYS A 360 12.20 -8.06 11.80
N TRP A 361 13.00 -7.20 12.42
CA TRP A 361 13.03 -7.04 13.88
C TRP A 361 11.93 -6.13 14.44
N ALA A 362 10.93 -5.75 13.63
CA ALA A 362 9.73 -5.04 14.05
C ALA A 362 8.50 -5.97 14.20
N ARG A 363 8.69 -7.29 14.10
CA ARG A 363 7.75 -8.31 14.54
C ARG A 363 8.48 -9.28 15.47
N ASN A 364 8.47 -8.95 16.75
CA ASN A 364 8.32 -9.87 17.87
C ASN A 364 8.01 -9.02 19.09
#